data_AF-A0A4V2AP51-F1
#
_entry.id   AF-A0A4V2AP51-F1
#
_cell.length_a   1.000
_cell.length_b   1.000
_cell.length_c   1.000
_cell.angle_alpha   90.00
_cell.angle_beta   90.00
_cell.angle_gamma   90.00
#
_symmetry.space_group_name_H-M   'P 1'
#
loop_
_entity.id
_entity.type
_entity.pdbx_description
1 polymer ?
#
loop_
_entity_poly.entity_id
_entity_poly.type
_entity_poly.pdbx_seq_one_letter_code
_entity_poly.pdbx_strand_id
1 'polypeptide(L)'
;MKGFESERWSFLRNGGDMGQFILDQHWSQAGPGDPVGWPAPLRISLGNMLAAGLPTLLFWSPELYCFCNDAAFRVLGERCSPVGSRFAEVAVSFPSTFGEALREVMETGKPCEVKESKRPSNGSKSPESTYCLSSIQDENGAPAGVWVSMLVKEHSSEEQSFNGSTSELMEALRASEDRYQNFIHQSTEGIWRFEVRKPIPTGLPEDEQISAFFREGYLAECNNAMARMYGFENAEEL
;
A
#
# COMPACT_ATOMS: atom_id res chain seq x y z
N MET A 1 -15.63 -32.46 36.16
CA MET A 1 -15.93 -32.45 34.72
C MET A 1 -15.61 -31.12 33.99
N LYS A 2 -15.37 -29.99 34.65
CA LYS A 2 -15.00 -28.71 33.96
C LYS A 2 -13.60 -28.67 33.32
N GLY A 3 -12.70 -29.62 33.64
CA GLY A 3 -11.32 -29.63 33.15
C GLY A 3 -11.13 -30.18 31.73
N PHE A 4 -12.01 -31.08 31.27
CA PHE A 4 -11.87 -31.74 29.96
C PHE A 4 -12.43 -30.91 28.79
N GLU A 5 -13.45 -30.08 29.02
CA GLU A 5 -13.92 -29.11 28.01
C GLU A 5 -12.87 -28.03 27.77
N SER A 6 -12.11 -27.66 28.82
CA SER A 6 -11.06 -26.64 28.77
C SER A 6 -9.92 -26.97 27.77
N GLU A 7 -9.54 -28.24 27.61
CA GLU A 7 -8.49 -28.65 26.64
C GLU A 7 -9.00 -28.79 25.21
N ARG A 8 -10.29 -29.05 25.03
CA ARG A 8 -10.91 -29.44 23.75
C ARG A 8 -10.96 -28.32 22.70
N TRP A 9 -10.71 -27.09 23.13
CA TRP A 9 -10.83 -25.86 22.32
C TRP A 9 -9.63 -24.91 22.48
N SER A 10 -8.49 -25.46 22.89
CA SER A 10 -7.29 -24.66 23.22
C SER A 10 -6.86 -23.71 22.10
N PHE A 11 -7.12 -24.05 20.82
CA PHE A 11 -6.79 -23.22 19.66
C PHE A 11 -7.59 -21.91 19.55
N LEU A 12 -8.74 -21.78 20.23
CA LEU A 12 -9.56 -20.57 20.22
C LEU A 12 -9.20 -19.58 21.35
N ARG A 13 -8.40 -20.01 22.34
CA ARG A 13 -8.13 -19.25 23.57
C ARG A 13 -7.37 -17.95 23.37
N ASN A 14 -6.62 -17.82 22.27
CA ASN A 14 -5.83 -16.63 21.97
C ASN A 14 -6.59 -15.60 21.14
N GLY A 15 -7.90 -15.81 20.90
CA GLY A 15 -8.67 -15.05 19.93
C GLY A 15 -9.51 -13.90 20.46
N GLY A 16 -9.26 -13.38 21.66
CA GLY A 16 -9.99 -12.23 22.18
C GLY A 16 -11.51 -12.41 22.21
N ASP A 17 -12.24 -11.36 21.84
CA ASP A 17 -13.70 -11.32 21.85
C ASP A 17 -14.29 -12.25 20.78
N MET A 18 -13.68 -12.31 19.58
CA MET A 18 -14.19 -13.18 18.51
C MET A 18 -13.93 -14.66 18.78
N GLY A 19 -12.80 -14.99 19.41
CA GLY A 19 -12.52 -16.33 19.89
C GLY A 19 -13.53 -16.79 20.94
N GLN A 20 -13.88 -15.90 21.88
CA GLN A 20 -14.92 -16.17 22.87
C GLN A 20 -16.30 -16.29 22.23
N PHE A 21 -16.63 -15.43 21.25
CA PHE A 21 -17.88 -15.51 20.50
C PHE A 21 -18.04 -16.85 19.78
N ILE A 22 -16.98 -17.36 19.14
CA ILE A 22 -16.97 -18.68 18.52
C ILE A 22 -17.20 -19.79 19.55
N LEU A 23 -16.68 -19.66 20.77
CA LEU A 23 -16.89 -20.65 21.84
C LEU A 23 -18.32 -20.66 22.38
N ASP A 24 -18.95 -19.50 22.50
CA ASP A 24 -20.28 -19.36 23.09
C ASP A 24 -21.42 -19.71 22.12
N GLN A 25 -21.11 -19.80 20.81
CA GLN A 25 -22.08 -20.10 19.77
C GLN A 25 -22.46 -21.59 19.72
N HIS A 26 -23.77 -21.85 19.58
CA HIS A 26 -24.29 -23.21 19.44
C HIS A 26 -24.20 -23.69 17.97
N TRP A 27 -23.06 -24.26 17.61
CA TRP A 27 -22.75 -24.75 16.25
C TRP A 27 -23.59 -25.94 15.79
N SER A 28 -24.32 -26.62 16.66
CA SER A 28 -25.24 -27.68 16.24
C SER A 28 -26.38 -27.17 15.34
N GLN A 29 -26.61 -25.84 15.29
CA GLN A 29 -27.67 -25.20 14.51
C GLN A 29 -27.13 -24.13 13.53
N ALA A 30 -25.81 -23.96 13.41
CA ALA A 30 -25.19 -22.92 12.59
C ALA A 30 -23.78 -23.31 12.14
N GLY A 31 -23.28 -22.70 11.07
CA GLY A 31 -21.88 -22.86 10.64
C GLY A 31 -21.53 -24.27 10.14
N PRO A 32 -20.25 -24.67 10.21
CA PRO A 32 -19.78 -25.98 9.75
C PRO A 32 -20.18 -27.18 10.66
N GLY A 33 -21.12 -27.00 11.59
CA GLY A 33 -21.59 -28.03 12.50
C GLY A 33 -20.75 -28.18 13.77
N ASP A 34 -20.99 -29.25 14.53
CA ASP A 34 -20.33 -29.50 15.83
C ASP A 34 -18.80 -29.47 15.68
N PRO A 35 -18.10 -28.59 16.42
CA PRO A 35 -16.66 -28.46 16.26
C PRO A 35 -15.84 -29.64 16.76
N VAL A 36 -16.43 -30.56 17.52
CA VAL A 36 -15.81 -31.87 17.78
C VAL A 36 -15.49 -32.59 16.47
N GLY A 37 -16.30 -32.38 15.44
CA GLY A 37 -16.12 -32.94 14.09
C GLY A 37 -15.33 -32.05 13.13
N TRP A 38 -14.87 -30.85 13.54
CA TRP A 38 -14.17 -29.96 12.61
C TRP A 38 -12.84 -30.58 12.14
N PRO A 39 -12.54 -30.52 10.84
CA PRO A 39 -11.30 -31.07 10.31
C PRO A 39 -10.10 -30.25 10.78
N ALA A 40 -8.92 -30.88 10.82
CA ALA A 40 -7.70 -30.24 11.30
C ALA A 40 -7.35 -28.92 10.57
N PRO A 41 -7.47 -28.82 9.23
CA PRO A 41 -7.23 -27.56 8.52
C PRO A 41 -8.09 -26.40 9.03
N LEU A 42 -9.38 -26.62 9.30
CA LEU A 42 -10.26 -25.58 9.85
C LEU A 42 -9.79 -25.12 11.24
N ARG A 43 -9.51 -26.06 12.15
CA ARG A 43 -9.07 -25.72 13.51
C ARG A 43 -7.75 -24.94 13.52
N ILE A 44 -6.79 -25.34 12.69
CA ILE A 44 -5.50 -24.66 12.55
C ILE A 44 -5.70 -23.26 11.98
N SER A 45 -6.46 -23.13 10.89
CA SER A 45 -6.70 -21.84 10.25
C SER A 45 -7.47 -20.88 11.16
N LEU A 46 -8.45 -21.36 11.94
CA LEU A 46 -9.13 -20.54 12.94
C LEU A 46 -8.17 -20.05 14.03
N GLY A 47 -7.32 -20.93 14.57
CA GLY A 47 -6.31 -20.54 15.56
C GLY A 47 -5.34 -19.48 15.02
N ASN A 48 -4.89 -19.65 13.77
CA ASN A 48 -4.01 -18.68 13.11
C ASN A 48 -4.71 -17.33 12.84
N MET A 49 -5.96 -17.36 12.37
CA MET A 49 -6.76 -16.16 12.10
C MET A 49 -6.96 -15.35 13.38
N LEU A 50 -7.32 -16.02 14.46
CA LEU A 50 -7.53 -15.40 15.76
C LEU A 50 -6.25 -14.80 16.35
N ALA A 51 -5.09 -15.40 16.09
CA ALA A 51 -3.80 -14.87 16.51
C ALA A 51 -3.22 -13.78 15.58
N ALA A 52 -3.81 -13.57 14.39
CA ALA A 52 -3.29 -12.63 13.42
C ALA A 52 -3.49 -11.17 13.86
N GLY A 53 -2.43 -10.35 13.79
CA GLY A 53 -2.48 -8.93 14.15
C GLY A 53 -3.15 -8.03 13.09
N LEU A 54 -3.33 -8.53 11.87
CA LEU A 54 -4.03 -7.83 10.79
C LEU A 54 -5.52 -8.23 10.77
N PRO A 55 -6.40 -7.34 10.28
CA PRO A 55 -7.79 -7.69 9.97
C PRO A 55 -7.86 -8.93 9.07
N THR A 56 -8.39 -10.03 9.60
CA THR A 56 -8.42 -11.32 8.92
C THR A 56 -9.81 -11.95 8.99
N LEU A 57 -10.27 -12.45 7.84
CA LEU A 57 -11.49 -13.23 7.68
C LEU A 57 -11.15 -14.63 7.18
N LEU A 58 -12.04 -15.59 7.43
CA LEU A 58 -11.97 -16.95 6.93
C LEU A 58 -13.34 -17.37 6.41
N PHE A 59 -13.39 -17.94 5.21
CA PHE A 59 -14.61 -18.49 4.61
C PHE A 59 -14.46 -20.00 4.44
N TRP A 60 -15.26 -20.80 5.16
CA TRP A 60 -15.11 -22.25 5.17
C TRP A 60 -16.16 -22.97 4.32
N SER A 61 -15.73 -23.92 3.49
CA SER A 61 -16.58 -24.78 2.64
C SER A 61 -17.53 -25.67 3.47
N PRO A 62 -18.69 -26.10 2.93
CA PRO A 62 -19.20 -25.86 1.58
C PRO A 62 -20.02 -24.59 1.39
N GLU A 63 -20.52 -23.97 2.45
CA GLU A 63 -21.43 -22.83 2.36
C GLU A 63 -20.73 -21.47 2.55
N LEU A 64 -19.40 -21.47 2.53
CA LEU A 64 -18.54 -20.30 2.78
C LEU A 64 -18.92 -19.61 4.09
N TYR A 65 -18.89 -20.38 5.17
CA TYR A 65 -19.15 -19.92 6.53
C TYR A 65 -18.08 -18.90 6.94
N CYS A 66 -18.52 -17.69 7.27
CA CYS A 66 -17.67 -16.53 7.55
C CYS A 66 -17.21 -16.53 9.00
N PHE A 67 -15.91 -16.38 9.22
CA PHE A 67 -15.30 -16.12 10.51
C PHE A 67 -14.41 -14.89 10.42
N CYS A 68 -14.20 -14.20 11.53
CA CYS A 68 -13.35 -13.02 11.60
C CYS A 68 -12.58 -13.00 12.92
N ASN A 69 -11.45 -12.30 12.94
CA ASN A 69 -10.77 -11.94 14.18
C ASN A 69 -11.20 -10.55 14.68
N ASP A 70 -10.79 -10.19 15.89
CA ASP A 70 -11.09 -8.91 16.53
C ASP A 70 -10.63 -7.71 15.69
N ALA A 71 -9.50 -7.83 14.99
CA ALA A 71 -8.99 -6.78 14.12
C ALA A 71 -9.93 -6.55 12.92
N ALA A 72 -10.46 -7.61 12.30
CA ALA A 72 -11.46 -7.52 11.24
C ALA A 72 -12.79 -6.98 11.78
N PHE A 73 -13.23 -7.45 12.94
CA PHE A 73 -14.45 -6.96 13.57
C PHE A 73 -14.37 -5.47 13.87
N ARG A 74 -13.22 -4.94 14.29
CA ARG A 74 -13.04 -3.50 14.52
C ARG A 74 -13.21 -2.66 13.25
N VAL A 75 -12.78 -3.18 12.10
CA VAL A 75 -12.83 -2.47 10.81
C VAL A 75 -14.21 -2.60 10.17
N LEU A 76 -14.79 -3.80 10.20
CA LEU A 76 -16.03 -4.11 9.48
C LEU A 76 -17.28 -3.95 10.36
N GLY A 77 -17.13 -4.05 11.68
CA GLY A 77 -18.22 -3.98 12.64
C GLY A 77 -19.28 -5.04 12.37
N GLU A 78 -20.56 -4.65 12.50
CA GLU A 78 -21.71 -5.52 12.25
C GLU A 78 -21.82 -6.00 10.80
N ARG A 79 -21.03 -5.46 9.86
CA ARG A 79 -20.96 -5.98 8.48
C ARG A 79 -20.53 -7.45 8.42
N CYS A 80 -19.84 -7.94 9.45
CA CYS A 80 -19.44 -9.33 9.61
C CYS A 80 -20.33 -10.15 10.56
N SER A 81 -21.48 -9.62 10.99
CA SER A 81 -22.31 -10.26 12.02
C SER A 81 -23.40 -11.16 11.43
N PRO A 82 -23.63 -12.36 12.03
CA PRO A 82 -22.79 -13.04 13.02
C PRO A 82 -21.74 -13.97 12.38
N VAL A 83 -20.64 -14.17 13.10
CA VAL A 83 -19.67 -15.24 12.82
C VAL A 83 -20.42 -16.58 12.66
N GLY A 84 -20.01 -17.37 11.67
CA GLY A 84 -20.68 -18.60 11.27
C GLY A 84 -21.85 -18.40 10.29
N SER A 85 -22.19 -17.17 9.90
CA SER A 85 -23.12 -16.93 8.79
C SER A 85 -22.55 -17.34 7.44
N ARG A 86 -23.43 -17.67 6.52
CA ARG A 86 -23.05 -17.94 5.13
C ARG A 86 -22.62 -16.66 4.44
N PHE A 87 -21.65 -16.73 3.56
CA PHE A 87 -21.28 -15.57 2.74
C PHE A 87 -22.50 -14.96 2.00
N ALA A 88 -23.44 -15.79 1.54
CA ALA A 88 -24.65 -15.32 0.87
C ALA A 88 -25.52 -14.38 1.73
N GLU A 89 -25.50 -14.54 3.05
CA GLU A 89 -26.26 -13.71 3.99
C GLU A 89 -25.58 -12.34 4.22
N VAL A 90 -24.25 -12.30 4.10
CA VAL A 90 -23.43 -11.11 4.37
C VAL A 90 -22.82 -10.50 3.10
N ALA A 91 -23.16 -10.98 1.91
CA ALA A 91 -22.51 -10.57 0.66
C ALA A 91 -22.59 -9.06 0.40
N VAL A 92 -23.69 -8.41 0.82
CA VAL A 92 -23.90 -6.95 0.71
C VAL A 92 -22.86 -6.14 1.49
N SER A 93 -22.24 -6.76 2.49
CA SER A 93 -21.16 -6.17 3.28
C SER A 93 -19.81 -6.09 2.56
N PHE A 94 -19.67 -6.72 1.40
CA PHE A 94 -18.41 -6.80 0.66
C PHE A 94 -18.54 -6.15 -0.73
N PRO A 95 -17.41 -5.83 -1.40
CA PRO A 95 -17.42 -5.38 -2.78
C PRO A 95 -18.14 -6.39 -3.69
N SER A 96 -18.80 -5.90 -4.75
CA SER A 96 -19.56 -6.74 -5.67
C SER A 96 -18.71 -7.83 -6.36
N THR A 97 -17.40 -7.60 -6.53
CA THR A 97 -16.44 -8.55 -7.10
C THR A 97 -15.94 -9.60 -6.10
N PHE A 98 -16.21 -9.43 -4.80
CA PHE A 98 -15.65 -10.30 -3.76
C PHE A 98 -16.15 -11.75 -3.85
N GLY A 99 -17.44 -11.94 -4.18
CA GLY A 99 -18.02 -13.28 -4.34
C GLY A 99 -17.45 -14.05 -5.54
N GLU A 100 -17.11 -13.36 -6.63
CA GLU A 100 -16.44 -13.97 -7.79
C GLU A 100 -15.02 -14.40 -7.42
N ALA A 101 -14.28 -13.54 -6.72
CA ALA A 101 -12.94 -13.86 -6.24
C ALA A 101 -12.93 -15.06 -5.27
N LEU A 102 -13.89 -15.14 -4.33
CA LEU A 102 -14.05 -16.32 -3.46
C LEU A 102 -14.24 -17.60 -4.28
N ARG A 103 -15.07 -17.56 -5.32
CA ARG A 103 -15.32 -18.71 -6.20
C ARG A 103 -14.06 -19.11 -6.96
N GLU A 104 -13.35 -18.15 -7.55
CA GLU A 104 -12.12 -18.42 -8.29
C GLU A 104 -11.05 -19.09 -7.41
N VAL A 105 -10.87 -18.61 -6.19
CA VAL A 105 -9.92 -19.21 -5.23
C VAL A 105 -10.33 -20.63 -4.85
N MET A 106 -11.63 -20.87 -4.64
CA MET A 106 -12.14 -22.22 -4.32
C MET A 106 -12.03 -23.19 -5.51
N GLU A 107 -12.22 -22.72 -6.74
CA GLU A 107 -12.14 -23.56 -7.94
C GLU A 107 -10.71 -23.85 -8.39
N THR A 108 -9.81 -22.86 -8.28
CA THR A 108 -8.45 -22.93 -8.85
C THR A 108 -7.36 -23.11 -7.81
N GLY A 109 -7.63 -22.78 -6.55
CA GLY A 109 -6.63 -22.67 -5.48
C GLY A 109 -5.68 -21.48 -5.58
N LYS A 110 -5.77 -20.67 -6.66
CA LYS A 110 -4.88 -19.53 -6.90
C LYS A 110 -5.30 -18.30 -6.09
N PRO A 111 -4.34 -17.49 -5.59
CA PRO A 111 -4.66 -16.28 -4.84
C PRO A 111 -5.21 -15.17 -5.75
N CYS A 112 -6.08 -14.33 -5.19
CA CYS A 112 -6.71 -13.20 -5.87
C CYS A 112 -6.71 -11.95 -4.98
N GLU A 113 -6.76 -10.77 -5.59
CA GLU A 113 -6.83 -9.49 -4.89
C GLU A 113 -8.06 -8.70 -5.33
N VAL A 114 -8.81 -8.19 -4.35
CA VAL A 114 -9.97 -7.32 -4.57
C VAL A 114 -9.70 -5.96 -3.94
N LYS A 115 -9.81 -4.89 -4.72
CA LYS A 115 -9.69 -3.51 -4.23
C LYS A 115 -11.05 -2.85 -4.10
N GLU A 116 -11.26 -2.14 -3.00
CA GLU A 116 -12.43 -1.33 -2.73
C GLU A 116 -11.99 0.12 -2.49
N SER A 117 -12.36 1.01 -3.41
CA SER A 117 -12.24 2.46 -3.22
C SER A 117 -13.64 3.03 -3.03
N LYS A 118 -14.02 3.41 -1.81
CA LYS A 118 -15.29 4.08 -1.59
C LYS A 118 -15.20 5.53 -2.09
N ARG A 119 -16.11 5.93 -2.98
CA ARG A 119 -16.34 7.35 -3.26
C ARG A 119 -17.26 7.91 -2.17
N PRO A 120 -16.83 8.93 -1.43
CA PRO A 120 -17.65 9.54 -0.39
C PRO A 120 -18.64 10.49 -1.04
N SER A 121 -19.89 10.45 -0.55
CA SER A 121 -20.96 11.34 -0.99
C SER A 121 -20.69 12.83 -0.69
N ASN A 122 -19.74 13.15 0.21
CA ASN A 122 -19.39 14.53 0.61
C ASN A 122 -18.02 15.04 0.15
N GLY A 123 -17.26 14.27 -0.65
CA GLY A 123 -15.93 14.67 -1.13
C GLY A 123 -14.72 14.31 -0.25
N SER A 124 -14.91 13.77 0.96
CA SER A 124 -13.80 13.31 1.84
C SER A 124 -13.30 11.90 1.52
N LYS A 125 -12.17 11.73 0.81
CA LYS A 125 -11.64 10.41 0.39
C LYS A 125 -11.80 9.33 1.48
N SER A 126 -12.58 8.30 1.18
CA SER A 126 -12.78 7.15 2.08
C SER A 126 -11.53 6.26 2.08
N PRO A 127 -11.28 5.48 3.14
CA PRO A 127 -10.14 4.57 3.17
C PRO A 127 -10.22 3.58 2.02
N GLU A 128 -9.08 3.39 1.34
CA GLU A 128 -8.93 2.35 0.33
C GLU A 128 -8.69 1.01 1.06
N SER A 129 -9.48 0.00 0.72
CA SER A 129 -9.35 -1.33 1.29
C SER A 129 -8.91 -2.32 0.23
N THR A 130 -7.92 -3.14 0.54
CA THR A 130 -7.45 -4.23 -0.30
C THR A 130 -7.67 -5.55 0.42
N TYR A 131 -8.37 -6.47 -0.21
CA TYR A 131 -8.60 -7.82 0.29
C TYR A 131 -7.70 -8.78 -0.50
N CYS A 132 -6.82 -9.48 0.19
CA CYS A 132 -5.97 -10.52 -0.37
C CYS A 132 -6.55 -11.89 -0.01
N LEU A 133 -7.02 -12.64 -1.00
CA LEU A 133 -7.69 -13.93 -0.83
C LEU A 133 -6.73 -15.07 -1.20
N SER A 134 -6.59 -16.06 -0.34
CA SER A 134 -5.77 -17.26 -0.57
C SER A 134 -6.49 -18.53 -0.13
N SER A 135 -6.20 -19.65 -0.80
CA SER A 135 -6.87 -20.92 -0.49
C SER A 135 -6.34 -21.51 0.82
N ILE A 136 -7.26 -22.02 1.64
CA ILE A 136 -6.97 -22.95 2.74
C ILE A 136 -7.16 -24.35 2.17
N GLN A 137 -6.12 -25.16 2.23
CA GLN A 137 -6.11 -26.49 1.64
C GLN A 137 -6.51 -27.56 2.66
N ASP A 138 -7.17 -28.61 2.19
CA ASP A 138 -7.35 -29.84 2.95
C ASP A 138 -6.08 -30.71 2.95
N GLU A 139 -6.18 -31.89 3.56
CA GLU A 139 -5.08 -32.86 3.64
C GLU A 139 -4.64 -33.41 2.27
N ASN A 140 -5.46 -33.23 1.23
CA ASN A 140 -5.17 -33.66 -0.15
C ASN A 140 -4.69 -32.50 -1.03
N GLY A 141 -4.56 -31.28 -0.48
CA GLY A 141 -4.20 -30.08 -1.23
C GLY A 141 -5.36 -29.41 -1.97
N ALA A 142 -6.60 -29.88 -1.80
CA ALA A 142 -7.78 -29.29 -2.42
C ALA A 142 -8.26 -28.07 -1.62
N PRO A 143 -8.73 -26.98 -2.25
CA PRO A 143 -9.30 -25.83 -1.53
C PRO A 143 -10.52 -26.23 -0.69
N ALA A 144 -10.42 -26.06 0.62
CA ALA A 144 -11.47 -26.31 1.61
C ALA A 144 -11.98 -25.02 2.29
N GLY A 145 -11.33 -23.90 2.04
CA GLY A 145 -11.78 -22.59 2.47
C GLY A 145 -10.93 -21.49 1.86
N VAL A 146 -11.22 -20.25 2.23
CA VAL A 146 -10.52 -19.07 1.78
C VAL A 146 -10.09 -18.24 2.99
N TRP A 147 -8.79 -17.97 3.08
CA TRP A 147 -8.21 -17.01 3.99
C TRP A 147 -8.24 -15.62 3.34
N VAL A 148 -8.63 -14.60 4.10
CA VAL A 148 -8.65 -13.23 3.59
C VAL A 148 -7.96 -12.30 4.57
N SER A 149 -6.89 -11.65 4.12
CA SER A 149 -6.25 -10.56 4.85
C SER A 149 -6.66 -9.23 4.25
N MET A 150 -7.10 -8.30 5.09
CA MET A 150 -7.53 -6.97 4.67
C MET A 150 -6.47 -5.93 5.05
N LEU A 151 -6.06 -5.15 4.06
CA LEU A 151 -5.19 -3.99 4.22
C LEU A 151 -6.06 -2.75 4.07
N VAL A 152 -6.08 -1.92 5.11
CA VAL A 152 -6.78 -0.63 5.10
C VAL A 152 -5.72 0.46 4.99
N LYS A 153 -5.78 1.24 3.91
CA LYS A 153 -4.98 2.46 3.79
C LYS A 153 -5.81 3.62 4.31
N GLU A 154 -5.47 4.06 5.51
CA GLU A 154 -5.95 5.33 6.03
C GLU A 154 -5.21 6.46 5.31
N HIS A 155 -5.92 7.30 4.58
CA HIS A 155 -5.35 8.53 4.07
C HIS A 155 -5.15 9.48 5.25
N SER A 156 -3.99 9.41 5.91
CA SER A 156 -3.64 10.37 6.96
C SER A 156 -3.61 11.79 6.39
N SER A 157 -4.12 12.75 7.14
CA SER A 157 -4.08 14.17 6.76
C SER A 157 -2.65 14.69 6.63
N GLU A 158 -1.70 14.06 7.31
CA GLU A 158 -0.27 14.40 7.31
C GLU A 158 0.41 14.06 5.97
N GLU A 159 0.13 12.89 5.37
CA GLU A 159 0.67 12.54 4.04
C GLU A 159 0.14 13.47 2.94
N GLN A 160 -1.09 13.99 3.09
CA GLN A 160 -1.65 14.96 2.15
C GLN A 160 -1.01 16.34 2.32
N SER A 161 -0.77 16.79 3.56
CA SER A 161 -0.04 18.03 3.81
C SER A 161 1.38 17.94 3.28
N PHE A 162 2.07 16.82 3.50
CA PHE A 162 3.44 16.63 3.03
C PHE A 162 3.52 16.57 1.49
N ASN A 163 2.65 15.78 0.85
CA ASN A 163 2.62 15.69 -0.62
C ASN A 163 2.14 17.00 -1.27
N GLY A 164 1.16 17.68 -0.65
CA GLY A 164 0.68 18.99 -1.09
C GLY A 164 1.79 20.04 -1.01
N SER A 165 2.42 20.19 0.15
CA SER A 165 3.54 21.13 0.32
C SER A 165 4.72 20.80 -0.59
N THR A 166 5.02 19.53 -0.83
CA THR A 166 6.09 19.13 -1.78
C THR A 166 5.75 19.55 -3.21
N SER A 167 4.51 19.33 -3.65
CA SER A 167 4.05 19.74 -4.99
C SER A 167 4.08 21.26 -5.15
N GLU A 168 3.57 22.01 -4.17
CA GLU A 168 3.58 23.48 -4.17
C GLU A 168 5.01 24.04 -4.18
N LEU A 169 5.92 23.45 -3.40
CA LEU A 169 7.33 23.85 -3.38
C LEU A 169 8.01 23.59 -4.72
N MET A 170 7.72 22.44 -5.36
CA MET A 170 8.24 22.12 -6.69
C MET A 170 7.69 23.05 -7.77
N GLU A 171 6.41 23.40 -7.73
CA GLU A 171 5.80 24.36 -8.65
C GLU A 171 6.36 25.76 -8.45
N ALA A 172 6.52 26.20 -7.20
CA ALA A 172 7.14 27.49 -6.89
C ALA A 172 8.60 27.54 -7.34
N LEU A 173 9.35 26.45 -7.17
CA LEU A 173 10.73 26.31 -7.64
C LEU A 173 10.78 26.41 -9.17
N ARG A 174 9.97 25.62 -9.89
CA ARG A 174 9.88 25.67 -11.36
C ARG A 174 9.50 27.06 -11.85
N ALA A 175 8.49 27.68 -11.27
CA ALA A 175 8.09 29.03 -11.64
C ALA A 175 9.20 30.06 -11.37
N SER A 176 10.01 29.86 -10.33
CA SER A 176 11.18 30.70 -10.06
C SER A 176 12.33 30.45 -11.04
N GLU A 177 12.62 29.19 -11.36
CA GLU A 177 13.61 28.79 -12.36
C GLU A 177 13.24 29.34 -13.74
N ASP A 178 11.98 29.20 -14.17
CA ASP A 178 11.51 29.73 -15.44
C ASP A 178 11.63 31.25 -15.52
N ARG A 179 11.30 31.97 -14.43
CA ARG A 179 11.49 33.44 -14.38
C ARG A 179 12.96 33.82 -14.47
N TYR A 180 13.83 33.10 -13.75
CA TYR A 180 15.27 33.34 -13.76
C TYR A 180 15.88 33.06 -15.14
N GLN A 181 15.53 31.91 -15.74
CA GLN A 181 15.97 31.55 -17.08
C GLN A 181 15.49 32.57 -18.11
N ASN A 182 14.21 32.95 -18.09
CA ASN A 182 13.70 33.98 -19.00
C ASN A 182 14.41 35.33 -18.84
N PHE A 183 14.71 35.75 -17.61
CA PHE A 183 15.48 36.97 -17.36
C PHE A 183 16.89 36.90 -17.96
N ILE A 184 17.59 35.77 -17.78
CA ILE A 184 18.93 35.55 -18.35
C ILE A 184 18.89 35.54 -19.88
N HIS A 185 17.92 34.85 -20.48
CA HIS A 185 17.79 34.73 -21.93
C HIS A 185 17.41 36.05 -22.60
N GLN A 186 16.62 36.90 -21.93
CA GLN A 186 16.20 38.20 -22.46
C GLN A 186 17.19 39.33 -22.13
N SER A 187 18.19 39.08 -21.29
CA SER A 187 19.24 40.06 -21.01
C SER A 187 20.01 40.39 -22.29
N THR A 188 20.22 41.68 -22.54
CA THR A 188 21.10 42.17 -23.61
C THR A 188 22.58 42.04 -23.25
N GLU A 189 22.90 41.78 -21.98
CA GLU A 189 24.26 41.53 -21.52
C GLU A 189 24.62 40.05 -21.71
N GLY A 190 25.86 39.79 -22.15
CA GLY A 190 26.40 38.44 -22.24
C GLY A 190 26.64 37.87 -20.84
N ILE A 191 25.88 36.85 -20.47
CA ILE A 191 26.00 36.15 -19.17
C ILE A 191 26.62 34.78 -19.43
N TRP A 192 27.64 34.43 -18.66
CA TRP A 192 28.33 33.15 -18.76
C TRP A 192 28.85 32.65 -17.42
N ARG A 193 28.96 31.31 -17.29
CA ARG A 193 29.61 30.61 -16.18
C ARG A 193 30.71 29.71 -16.73
N PHE A 194 31.95 29.92 -16.27
CA PHE A 194 33.03 28.97 -16.50
C PHE A 194 33.19 28.07 -15.29
N GLU A 195 33.44 26.80 -15.57
CA GLU A 195 33.81 25.81 -14.57
C GLU A 195 35.18 25.24 -14.90
N VAL A 196 35.89 24.78 -13.87
CA VAL A 196 37.19 24.13 -14.02
C VAL A 196 37.03 22.64 -13.73
N ARG A 197 37.53 21.79 -14.63
CA ARG A 197 37.44 20.32 -14.46
C ARG A 197 38.18 19.83 -13.23
N LYS A 198 39.21 20.56 -12.82
CA LYS A 198 40.02 20.27 -11.63
C LYS A 198 40.18 21.54 -10.81
N PRO A 199 40.13 21.45 -9.47
CA PRO A 199 40.45 22.57 -8.61
C PRO A 199 41.84 23.12 -8.90
N ILE A 200 41.96 24.43 -9.12
CA ILE A 200 43.23 25.11 -9.32
C ILE A 200 43.76 25.53 -7.94
N PRO A 201 44.95 25.08 -7.51
CA PRO A 201 45.50 25.49 -6.22
C PRO A 201 45.80 27.00 -6.21
N THR A 202 45.19 27.72 -5.27
CA THR A 202 45.32 29.18 -5.14
C THR A 202 46.67 29.65 -4.62
N GLY A 203 47.54 28.71 -4.21
CA GLY A 203 48.92 28.99 -3.78
C GLY A 203 49.97 28.94 -4.90
N LEU A 204 49.59 28.61 -6.13
CA LEU A 204 50.49 28.66 -7.29
C LEU A 204 50.79 30.12 -7.67
N PRO A 205 51.91 30.40 -8.37
CA PRO A 205 52.12 31.70 -9.01
C PRO A 205 50.95 32.08 -9.93
N GLU A 206 50.60 33.36 -10.02
CA GLU A 206 49.45 33.85 -10.81
C GLU A 206 49.49 33.36 -12.27
N ASP A 207 50.67 33.38 -12.90
CA ASP A 207 50.86 32.91 -14.29
C ASP A 207 50.54 31.40 -14.45
N GLU A 208 50.84 30.61 -13.42
CA GLU A 208 50.55 29.17 -13.40
C GLU A 208 49.05 28.92 -13.15
N GLN A 209 48.39 29.74 -12.33
CA GLN A 209 46.93 29.69 -12.13
C GLN A 209 46.19 30.04 -13.42
N ILE A 210 46.61 31.11 -14.12
CA ILE A 210 46.03 31.54 -15.39
C ILE A 210 46.20 30.43 -16.44
N SER A 211 47.40 29.88 -16.55
CA SER A 211 47.69 28.77 -17.48
C SER A 211 46.85 27.52 -17.17
N ALA A 212 46.67 27.20 -15.88
CA ALA A 212 45.79 26.10 -15.47
C ALA A 212 44.32 26.39 -15.76
N PHE A 213 43.87 27.63 -15.61
CA PHE A 213 42.50 28.05 -15.93
C PHE A 213 42.21 27.92 -17.44
N PHE A 214 43.12 28.35 -18.31
CA PHE A 214 42.94 28.17 -19.76
C PHE A 214 42.99 26.70 -20.21
N ARG A 215 43.73 25.84 -19.49
CA ARG A 215 43.85 24.43 -19.83
C ARG A 215 42.66 23.59 -19.33
N GLU A 216 42.16 23.89 -18.13
CA GLU A 216 41.17 23.06 -17.42
C GLU A 216 39.78 23.69 -17.38
N GLY A 217 39.67 24.98 -17.71
CA GLY A 217 38.42 25.72 -17.76
C GLY A 217 37.59 25.40 -18.99
N TYR A 218 36.29 25.30 -18.83
CA TYR A 218 35.32 25.22 -19.92
C TYR A 218 34.14 26.13 -19.63
N LEU A 219 33.50 26.61 -20.69
CA LEU A 219 32.24 27.33 -20.59
C LEU A 219 31.14 26.33 -20.23
N ALA A 220 30.59 26.42 -19.02
CA ALA A 220 29.57 25.50 -18.54
C ALA A 220 28.17 25.93 -18.96
N GLU A 221 27.90 27.24 -18.90
CA GLU A 221 26.61 27.83 -19.29
C GLU A 221 26.85 29.20 -19.90
N CYS A 222 26.05 29.58 -20.91
CA CYS A 222 25.98 30.95 -21.39
C CYS A 222 24.60 31.28 -21.97
N ASN A 223 24.28 32.57 -22.05
CA ASN A 223 23.07 33.04 -22.73
C ASN A 223 23.34 33.37 -24.21
N ASN A 224 22.27 33.45 -25.00
CA ASN A 224 22.35 33.76 -26.44
C ASN A 224 22.97 35.14 -26.72
N ALA A 225 22.86 36.10 -25.79
CA ALA A 225 23.53 37.39 -25.94
C ALA A 225 25.06 37.23 -25.96
N MET A 226 25.61 36.38 -25.09
CA MET A 226 27.03 36.04 -25.09
C MET A 226 27.44 35.35 -26.40
N ALA A 227 26.68 34.33 -26.85
CA ALA A 227 26.95 33.63 -28.10
C ALA A 227 27.03 34.58 -29.31
N ARG A 228 26.08 35.50 -29.42
CA ARG A 228 26.03 36.50 -30.50
C ARG A 228 27.19 37.48 -30.47
N MET A 229 27.73 37.82 -29.30
CA MET A 229 28.94 38.66 -29.21
C MET A 229 30.16 37.99 -29.87
N TYR A 230 30.20 36.65 -29.87
CA TYR A 230 31.25 35.86 -30.50
C TYR A 230 30.88 35.35 -31.92
N GLY A 231 29.74 35.79 -32.46
CA GLY A 231 29.32 35.50 -33.84
C GLY A 231 28.47 34.24 -34.04
N PHE A 232 28.01 33.61 -32.95
CA PHE A 232 27.10 32.45 -32.99
C PHE A 232 25.62 32.87 -32.89
N GLU A 233 24.69 32.05 -33.39
CA GLU A 233 23.27 32.39 -33.37
C GLU A 233 22.64 32.12 -31.98
N ASN A 234 23.10 31.08 -31.30
CA ASN A 234 22.60 30.62 -30.01
C ASN A 234 23.72 29.98 -29.15
N ALA A 235 23.45 29.84 -27.85
CA ALA A 235 24.39 29.31 -26.86
C ALA A 235 24.76 27.83 -27.05
N GLU A 236 23.99 27.05 -27.81
CA GLU A 236 24.25 25.63 -28.06
C GLU A 236 25.39 25.42 -29.08
N GLU A 237 25.79 26.48 -29.78
CA GLU A 237 26.86 26.47 -30.79
C GLU A 237 28.27 26.76 -30.21
N LEU A 238 28.35 27.10 -28.91
CA LEU A 238 29.59 27.40 -28.17
C LEU A 238 30.09 26.18 -27.39
#